data_AF-A0AB35YR74-F1
#
_entry.id   AF-A0AB35YR74-F1
#
_cell.length_a   1.000
_cell.length_b   1.000
_cell.length_c   1.000
_cell.angle_alpha   90.00
_cell.angle_beta   90.00
_cell.angle_gamma   90.00
#
_symmetry.space_group_name_H-M   'P 1'
#
loop_
_entity.id
_entity.type
_entity.pdbx_description
1 polymer ?
#
loop_
_entity_poly.entity_id
_entity_poly.type
_entity_poly.pdbx_seq_one_letter_code
_entity_poly.pdbx_strand_id
1 'polypeptide(L)'
;MKILVGISRVIVGILFIISGLIKLNDPVGFSFKLKDYFAPEVLDLGFLVPYALLIAIFLVIFEVLVGVALLLGYLKKATLWALMLMIVFFTFLTFYSAYFNKVTDCGCFGDAIKLTPWESFTKDVILLVLIVILFVGRKYIQPFFTREIRSILIFIAFIGCLGVTYYVLLHLPIIDFRPYKIGANIKEGMTVPENAPGPIYEYKWKFNSNGEEIVITTNGEYPQVDGELISTETEMIQEGYTPPIHDFTMERDGEDYTEQFLAEENLVVIVAYSLGNTEKDGYIPIKEITDRALKNGYNVIGLSASSQEMTEALVADYKLNFKFYFCDETTLKTIVRSNPGILELDNGTIKQKLHWNDAQKIQLPVVENAKPKLDLSLKQRLDSISVLDQKYRNLMQARSLEERKTLGEKMGLSEAEYSGDLAKMQSVLDSVNMIFVEKYFIEKGYPGKSVVGEESSLVAWHVLQHNPDKIPLYLPLVKKAAAEGEIPKTSAAMMEDRYLMMEGKPQIYGTQGMSYDDARGSFIWPIADAETVNERRKNAGFEEPIEVYAKILFGEDFIYEPRTMEQINQQ
;
A
#
# COMPACT_ATOMS: atom_id res chain seq x y z
N MET A 1 -36.79 9.60 -42.53
CA MET A 1 -36.33 10.71 -41.64
C MET A 1 -37.00 10.71 -40.25
N LYS A 2 -38.33 10.78 -40.11
CA LYS A 2 -38.99 10.81 -38.77
C LYS A 2 -38.63 9.60 -37.88
N ILE A 3 -38.69 8.38 -38.44
CA ILE A 3 -38.34 7.14 -37.72
C ILE A 3 -36.85 7.14 -37.32
N LEU A 4 -35.98 7.47 -38.27
CA LEU A 4 -34.53 7.58 -38.06
C LEU A 4 -34.18 8.54 -36.92
N VAL A 5 -34.81 9.71 -36.87
CA VAL A 5 -34.64 10.69 -35.77
C VAL A 5 -35.17 10.15 -34.45
N GLY A 6 -36.31 9.45 -34.46
CA GLY A 6 -36.86 8.82 -33.26
C GLY A 6 -35.93 7.77 -32.66
N ILE A 7 -35.42 6.85 -33.49
CA ILE A 7 -34.47 5.81 -33.08
C ILE A 7 -33.18 6.45 -32.57
N SER A 8 -32.59 7.38 -33.34
CA SER A 8 -31.36 8.07 -32.96
C SER A 8 -31.52 8.81 -31.62
N ARG A 9 -32.69 9.42 -31.39
CA ARG A 9 -32.98 10.16 -30.14
C ARG A 9 -32.98 9.24 -28.94
N VAL A 10 -33.61 8.07 -29.08
CA VAL A 10 -33.68 7.07 -28.01
C VAL A 10 -32.29 6.48 -27.73
N ILE A 11 -31.56 6.05 -28.76
CA ILE A 11 -30.23 5.46 -28.60
C ILE A 11 -29.25 6.46 -27.96
N VAL A 12 -29.11 7.65 -28.55
CA VAL A 12 -28.19 8.68 -28.04
C VAL A 12 -28.59 9.12 -26.64
N GLY A 13 -29.89 9.34 -26.40
CA GLY A 13 -30.38 9.79 -25.10
C GLY A 13 -30.14 8.78 -23.99
N ILE A 14 -30.45 7.50 -24.23
CA ILE A 14 -30.23 6.42 -23.26
C ILE A 14 -28.73 6.21 -23.02
N LEU A 15 -27.91 6.21 -24.07
CA LEU A 15 -26.47 5.98 -23.93
C LEU A 15 -25.80 7.08 -23.10
N PHE A 16 -26.11 8.35 -23.35
CA PHE A 16 -25.60 9.47 -22.53
C PHE A 16 -26.05 9.37 -21.07
N ILE A 17 -27.30 8.96 -20.82
CA ILE A 17 -27.79 8.77 -19.45
C ILE A 17 -27.04 7.63 -18.76
N ILE A 18 -26.90 6.46 -19.39
CA ILE A 18 -26.22 5.31 -18.80
C ILE A 18 -24.74 5.61 -18.56
N SER A 19 -24.04 6.13 -19.58
CA SER A 19 -22.64 6.55 -19.49
C SER A 19 -22.44 7.58 -18.37
N GLY A 20 -23.27 8.63 -18.33
CA GLY A 20 -23.24 9.63 -17.28
C GLY A 20 -23.52 9.04 -15.89
N LEU A 21 -24.53 8.18 -15.73
CA LEU A 21 -24.85 7.57 -14.43
C LEU A 21 -23.73 6.65 -13.91
N ILE A 22 -23.05 5.91 -14.81
CA ILE A 22 -21.91 5.07 -14.41
C ILE A 22 -20.74 5.94 -13.92
N LYS A 23 -20.42 7.02 -14.64
CA LYS A 23 -19.40 7.98 -14.17
C LYS A 23 -19.85 8.71 -12.89
N LEU A 24 -21.15 8.95 -12.71
CA LEU A 24 -21.71 9.63 -11.53
C LEU A 24 -21.62 8.76 -10.28
N ASN A 25 -21.62 7.44 -10.45
CA ASN A 25 -21.38 6.48 -9.37
C ASN A 25 -19.92 6.53 -8.87
N ASP A 26 -18.96 6.96 -9.71
CA ASP A 26 -17.55 7.11 -9.33
C ASP A 26 -16.89 8.35 -9.97
N PRO A 27 -17.26 9.57 -9.52
CA PRO A 27 -16.71 10.81 -10.06
C PRO A 27 -15.23 11.00 -9.70
N VAL A 28 -14.78 10.38 -8.59
CA VAL A 28 -13.37 10.38 -8.18
C VAL A 28 -12.52 9.60 -9.17
N GLY A 29 -12.95 8.39 -9.55
CA GLY A 29 -12.31 7.59 -10.60
C GLY A 29 -12.24 8.33 -11.93
N PHE A 30 -13.34 8.96 -12.36
CA PHE A 30 -13.33 9.77 -13.59
C PHE A 30 -12.40 10.99 -13.49
N SER A 31 -12.27 11.60 -12.31
CA SER A 31 -11.32 12.70 -12.09
C SER A 31 -9.86 12.28 -12.27
N PHE A 32 -9.51 11.04 -11.93
CA PHE A 32 -8.16 10.52 -12.19
C PHE A 32 -7.89 10.41 -13.69
N LYS A 33 -8.85 9.91 -14.47
CA LYS A 33 -8.74 9.88 -15.93
C LYS A 33 -8.57 11.27 -16.53
N LEU A 34 -9.27 12.28 -16.01
CA LEU A 34 -9.05 13.67 -16.45
C LEU A 34 -7.63 14.17 -16.16
N LYS A 35 -7.04 13.78 -15.03
CA LYS A 35 -5.65 14.13 -14.71
C LYS A 35 -4.67 13.52 -15.71
N ASP A 36 -4.91 12.28 -16.14
CA ASP A 36 -4.11 11.64 -17.19
C ASP A 36 -4.16 12.45 -18.50
N TYR A 37 -5.33 12.95 -18.88
CA TYR A 37 -5.45 13.85 -20.05
C TYR A 37 -4.78 15.22 -19.85
N PHE A 38 -4.76 15.74 -18.63
CA PHE A 38 -4.13 17.03 -18.33
C PHE A 38 -2.61 16.94 -18.21
N ALA A 39 -2.04 15.74 -18.19
CA ALA A 39 -0.61 15.53 -18.08
C ALA A 39 0.17 16.18 -19.25
N PRO A 40 1.43 16.59 -19.01
CA PRO A 40 2.31 17.21 -20.02
C PRO A 40 2.44 16.40 -21.31
N GLU A 41 2.41 15.07 -21.20
CA GLU A 41 2.61 14.15 -22.31
C GLU A 41 1.37 14.01 -23.22
N VAL A 42 0.22 14.59 -22.82
CA VAL A 42 -1.07 14.47 -23.52
C VAL A 42 -1.60 15.82 -23.99
N LEU A 43 -2.09 16.67 -23.07
CA LEU A 43 -2.62 18.00 -23.41
C LEU A 43 -1.82 19.16 -22.79
N ASP A 44 -0.91 18.88 -21.85
CA ASP A 44 -0.13 19.89 -21.12
C ASP A 44 -1.00 20.96 -20.43
N LEU A 45 -2.03 20.48 -19.73
CA LEU A 45 -3.00 21.32 -19.02
C LEU A 45 -2.88 21.13 -17.50
N GLY A 46 -1.65 21.06 -16.99
CA GLY A 46 -1.37 20.79 -15.57
C GLY A 46 -2.09 21.74 -14.59
N PHE A 47 -2.39 22.97 -15.01
CA PHE A 47 -3.14 23.95 -14.20
C PHE A 47 -4.60 23.52 -13.89
N LEU A 48 -5.16 22.56 -14.65
CA LEU A 48 -6.51 22.02 -14.43
C LEU A 48 -6.53 20.86 -13.43
N VAL A 49 -5.38 20.27 -13.07
CA VAL A 49 -5.28 19.12 -12.15
C VAL A 49 -5.95 19.37 -10.80
N PRO A 50 -5.81 20.55 -10.15
CA PRO A 50 -6.51 20.83 -8.88
C PRO A 50 -8.04 20.88 -9.02
N TYR A 51 -8.54 21.17 -10.23
CA TYR A 51 -9.97 21.31 -10.52
C TYR A 51 -10.57 20.04 -11.14
N ALA A 52 -9.78 18.98 -11.33
CA ALA A 52 -10.19 17.77 -12.05
C ALA A 52 -11.47 17.14 -11.48
N LEU A 53 -11.62 17.08 -10.14
CA LEU A 53 -12.83 16.53 -9.51
C LEU A 53 -14.06 17.41 -9.77
N LEU A 54 -13.93 18.73 -9.68
CA LEU A 54 -15.03 19.66 -9.97
C LEU A 54 -15.47 19.56 -11.44
N ILE A 55 -14.49 19.47 -12.36
CA ILE A 55 -14.73 19.29 -13.79
C ILE A 55 -15.41 17.94 -14.05
N ALA A 56 -14.93 16.86 -13.43
CA ALA A 56 -15.53 15.52 -13.53
C ALA A 56 -17.01 15.56 -13.13
N ILE A 57 -17.33 16.09 -11.95
CA ILE A 57 -18.71 16.22 -11.46
C ILE A 57 -19.57 17.02 -12.45
N PHE A 58 -19.07 18.18 -12.89
CA PHE A 58 -19.80 19.02 -13.84
C PHE A 58 -20.10 18.29 -15.16
N LEU A 59 -19.08 17.69 -15.78
CA LEU A 59 -19.20 17.01 -17.07
C LEU A 59 -20.18 15.83 -16.99
N VAL A 60 -20.10 15.04 -15.91
CA VAL A 60 -20.94 13.87 -15.72
C VAL A 60 -22.40 14.25 -15.49
N ILE A 61 -22.66 15.23 -14.62
CA ILE A 61 -24.02 15.76 -14.42
C ILE A 61 -24.56 16.32 -15.73
N PHE A 62 -23.74 17.10 -16.45
CA PHE A 62 -24.10 17.67 -17.74
C PHE A 62 -24.45 16.58 -18.76
N GLU A 63 -23.68 15.51 -18.84
CA GLU A 63 -23.93 14.36 -19.72
C GLU A 63 -25.31 13.73 -19.47
N VAL A 64 -25.64 13.45 -18.20
CA VAL A 64 -26.96 12.91 -17.81
C VAL A 64 -28.07 13.88 -18.18
N LEU A 65 -27.95 15.17 -17.83
CA LEU A 65 -28.98 16.17 -18.10
C LEU A 65 -29.22 16.37 -19.59
N VAL A 66 -28.17 16.38 -20.40
CA VAL A 66 -28.27 16.51 -21.86
C VAL A 66 -28.96 15.28 -22.45
N GLY A 67 -28.66 14.07 -21.97
CA GLY A 67 -29.37 12.85 -22.34
C GLY A 67 -30.87 12.89 -22.00
N VAL A 68 -31.22 13.28 -20.78
CA VAL A 68 -32.63 13.46 -20.35
C VAL A 68 -33.33 14.56 -21.16
N ALA A 69 -32.66 15.69 -21.38
CA ALA A 69 -33.20 16.80 -22.19
C ALA A 69 -33.49 16.38 -23.62
N LEU A 70 -32.62 15.55 -24.22
CA LEU A 70 -32.83 15.00 -25.55
C LEU A 70 -34.07 14.11 -25.58
N LEU A 71 -34.22 13.20 -24.61
CA LEU A 71 -35.39 12.32 -24.53
C LEU A 71 -36.68 13.10 -24.30
N LEU A 72 -36.69 14.14 -23.46
CA LEU A 72 -37.86 14.98 -23.22
C LEU A 72 -38.15 15.98 -24.35
N GLY A 73 -37.15 16.31 -25.18
CA GLY A 73 -37.26 17.35 -26.19
C GLY A 73 -37.21 18.76 -25.57
N TYR A 74 -36.54 18.89 -24.42
CA TYR A 74 -36.34 20.15 -23.71
C TYR A 74 -35.26 20.99 -24.42
N LEU A 75 -35.48 22.30 -24.59
CA LEU A 75 -34.55 23.26 -25.22
C LEU A 75 -33.76 22.71 -26.43
N LYS A 76 -34.46 22.00 -27.35
CA LYS A 76 -33.86 21.18 -28.42
C LYS A 76 -32.65 21.78 -29.15
N LYS A 77 -32.64 23.07 -29.43
CA LYS A 77 -31.50 23.73 -30.10
C LYS A 77 -30.24 23.69 -29.23
N ALA A 78 -30.37 24.06 -27.96
CA ALA A 78 -29.26 24.05 -27.01
C ALA A 78 -28.78 22.61 -26.75
N THR A 79 -29.69 21.67 -26.52
CA THR A 79 -29.33 20.26 -26.29
C THR A 79 -28.58 19.64 -27.48
N LEU A 80 -29.02 19.89 -28.71
CA LEU A 80 -28.34 19.35 -29.90
C LEU A 80 -26.96 19.98 -30.11
N TRP A 81 -26.79 21.27 -29.83
CA TRP A 81 -25.47 21.91 -29.87
C TRP A 81 -24.54 21.41 -28.76
N ALA A 82 -25.06 21.22 -27.55
CA ALA A 82 -24.31 20.64 -26.43
C ALA A 82 -23.81 19.22 -26.77
N LEU A 83 -24.70 18.35 -27.26
CA LEU A 83 -24.34 17.01 -27.74
C LEU A 83 -23.27 17.05 -28.82
N MET A 84 -23.44 17.93 -29.82
CA MET A 84 -22.50 18.07 -30.92
C MET A 84 -21.11 18.48 -30.44
N LEU A 85 -21.02 19.49 -29.55
CA LEU A 85 -19.75 19.97 -29.03
C LEU A 85 -19.06 18.90 -28.18
N MET A 86 -19.81 18.24 -27.28
CA MET A 86 -19.27 17.16 -26.45
C MET A 86 -18.75 16.01 -27.29
N ILE A 87 -19.53 15.51 -28.25
CA ILE A 87 -19.11 14.34 -29.02
C ILE A 87 -17.92 14.65 -29.92
N VAL A 88 -17.86 15.86 -30.52
CA VAL A 88 -16.70 16.27 -31.32
C VAL A 88 -15.45 16.36 -30.46
N PHE A 89 -15.57 16.92 -29.24
CA PHE A 89 -14.47 16.99 -28.30
C PHE A 89 -13.98 15.60 -27.86
N PHE A 90 -14.88 14.70 -27.46
CA PHE A 90 -14.50 13.33 -27.06
C PHE A 90 -13.98 12.50 -28.24
N THR A 91 -14.56 12.65 -29.45
CA THR A 91 -14.03 12.02 -30.67
C THR A 91 -12.60 12.44 -30.93
N PHE A 92 -12.26 13.71 -30.72
CA PHE A 92 -10.88 14.19 -30.83
C PHE A 92 -9.96 13.56 -29.77
N LEU A 93 -10.39 13.51 -28.50
CA LEU A 93 -9.58 12.93 -27.42
C LEU A 93 -9.35 11.42 -27.60
N THR A 94 -10.40 10.68 -27.96
CA THR A 94 -10.33 9.24 -28.21
C THR A 94 -9.45 8.93 -29.42
N PHE A 95 -9.55 9.71 -30.50
CA PHE A 95 -8.64 9.61 -31.65
C PHE A 95 -7.19 9.88 -31.26
N TYR A 96 -6.93 10.98 -30.54
CA TYR A 96 -5.58 11.31 -30.07
C TYR A 96 -4.99 10.16 -29.25
N SER A 97 -5.78 9.61 -28.32
CA SER A 97 -5.35 8.49 -27.50
C SER A 97 -5.06 7.23 -28.30
N ALA A 98 -5.92 6.90 -29.26
CA ALA A 98 -5.77 5.71 -30.11
C ALA A 98 -4.60 5.82 -31.09
N TYR A 99 -4.29 7.02 -31.58
CA TYR A 99 -3.21 7.24 -32.54
C TYR A 99 -1.84 7.33 -31.87
N PHE A 100 -1.76 7.98 -30.70
CA PHE A 100 -0.50 8.20 -29.99
C PHE A 100 -0.24 7.23 -28.84
N ASN A 101 -1.15 6.26 -28.58
CA ASN A 101 -1.08 5.29 -27.48
C ASN A 101 -0.80 5.94 -26.11
N LYS A 102 -1.46 7.05 -25.81
CA LYS A 102 -1.20 7.85 -24.60
C LYS A 102 -2.04 7.48 -23.40
N VAL A 103 -3.34 7.18 -23.60
CA VAL A 103 -4.26 6.77 -22.54
C VAL A 103 -4.97 5.48 -22.96
N THR A 104 -4.77 4.41 -22.20
CA THR A 104 -5.27 3.07 -22.53
C THR A 104 -6.77 2.89 -22.29
N ASP A 105 -7.39 3.78 -21.49
CA ASP A 105 -8.82 3.75 -21.18
C ASP A 105 -9.39 5.18 -21.16
N CYS A 106 -10.31 5.46 -22.09
CA CYS A 106 -10.93 6.77 -22.26
C CYS A 106 -11.98 7.12 -21.19
N GLY A 107 -12.30 6.21 -20.27
CA GLY A 107 -13.17 6.45 -19.11
C GLY A 107 -14.64 6.70 -19.45
N CYS A 108 -15.08 6.43 -20.68
CA CYS A 108 -16.44 6.71 -21.14
C CYS A 108 -17.52 5.99 -20.32
N PHE A 109 -17.28 4.74 -19.92
CA PHE A 109 -18.19 3.96 -19.07
C PHE A 109 -17.56 3.64 -17.71
N GLY A 110 -16.59 4.44 -17.26
CA GLY A 110 -15.81 4.15 -16.06
C GLY A 110 -15.30 2.71 -16.00
N ASP A 111 -15.23 2.15 -14.79
CA ASP A 111 -14.78 0.78 -14.57
C ASP A 111 -15.80 -0.31 -14.98
N ALA A 112 -17.02 0.06 -15.39
CA ALA A 112 -18.05 -0.92 -15.75
C ALA A 112 -17.78 -1.60 -17.11
N ILE A 113 -17.25 -0.85 -18.07
CA ILE A 113 -16.90 -1.34 -19.41
C ILE A 113 -15.61 -0.67 -19.84
N LYS A 114 -14.50 -1.40 -19.78
CA LYS A 114 -13.21 -0.96 -20.32
C LYS A 114 -13.23 -1.17 -21.84
N LEU A 115 -13.12 -0.07 -22.57
CA LEU A 115 -13.03 -0.07 -24.03
C LEU A 115 -11.61 0.32 -24.42
N THR A 116 -11.04 -0.40 -25.39
CA THR A 116 -9.77 0.01 -26.00
C THR A 116 -9.91 1.41 -26.64
N PRO A 117 -8.80 2.13 -26.87
CA PRO A 117 -8.86 3.46 -27.49
C PRO A 117 -9.58 3.46 -28.86
N TRP A 118 -9.34 2.44 -29.69
CA TRP A 118 -9.98 2.29 -31.01
C TRP A 118 -11.47 1.97 -30.94
N GLU A 119 -11.89 1.14 -29.98
CA GLU A 119 -13.32 0.89 -29.74
C GLU A 119 -14.03 2.15 -29.25
N SER A 120 -13.39 2.90 -28.35
CA SER A 120 -13.91 4.18 -27.84
C SER A 120 -14.09 5.20 -28.97
N PHE A 121 -13.08 5.36 -29.84
CA PHE A 121 -13.14 6.25 -30.99
C PHE A 121 -14.25 5.86 -31.97
N THR A 122 -14.36 4.56 -32.30
CA THR A 122 -15.38 4.07 -33.23
C THR A 122 -16.79 4.31 -32.70
N LYS A 123 -17.02 4.06 -31.41
CA LYS A 123 -18.28 4.36 -30.73
C LYS A 123 -18.61 5.85 -30.80
N ASP A 124 -17.64 6.73 -30.59
CA ASP A 124 -17.84 8.19 -30.68
C ASP A 124 -18.17 8.65 -32.11
N VAL A 125 -17.53 8.07 -33.13
CA VAL A 125 -17.85 8.33 -34.56
C VAL A 125 -19.29 7.88 -34.89
N ILE A 126 -19.72 6.71 -34.42
CA ILE A 126 -21.11 6.24 -34.60
C ILE A 126 -22.08 7.22 -33.94
N LEU A 127 -21.80 7.63 -32.70
CA LEU A 127 -22.61 8.62 -31.98
C LEU A 127 -22.65 9.97 -32.70
N LEU A 128 -21.53 10.43 -33.26
CA LEU A 128 -21.45 11.66 -34.05
C LEU A 128 -22.38 11.58 -35.26
N VAL A 129 -22.40 10.47 -36.00
CA VAL A 129 -23.31 10.27 -37.14
C VAL A 129 -24.78 10.34 -36.69
N LEU A 130 -25.12 9.67 -35.59
CA LEU A 130 -26.47 9.72 -35.02
C LEU A 130 -26.86 11.14 -34.57
N ILE A 131 -25.92 11.88 -33.99
CA ILE A 131 -26.14 13.27 -33.55
C ILE A 131 -26.31 14.21 -34.77
N VAL A 132 -25.58 14.01 -35.86
CA VAL A 132 -25.77 14.74 -37.13
C VAL A 132 -27.18 14.49 -37.69
N ILE A 133 -27.65 13.25 -37.67
CA ILE A 133 -29.03 12.90 -38.05
C ILE A 133 -30.05 13.66 -37.19
N LEU A 134 -29.84 13.73 -35.87
CA LEU A 134 -30.69 14.50 -34.96
C LEU A 134 -30.64 16.00 -35.24
N PHE A 135 -29.47 16.52 -35.58
CA PHE A 135 -29.25 17.94 -35.86
C PHE A 135 -29.97 18.39 -37.12
N VAL A 136 -29.83 17.65 -38.23
CA VAL A 136 -30.55 17.88 -39.49
C VAL A 136 -32.05 17.60 -39.31
N GLY A 137 -32.38 16.55 -38.57
CA GLY A 137 -33.73 16.09 -38.29
C GLY A 137 -34.46 16.82 -37.16
N ARG A 138 -33.91 17.92 -36.62
CA ARG A 138 -34.41 18.62 -35.41
C ARG A 138 -35.87 19.05 -35.44
N LYS A 139 -36.48 19.16 -36.63
CA LYS A 139 -37.92 19.44 -36.81
C LYS A 139 -38.83 18.28 -36.36
N TYR A 140 -38.31 17.06 -36.35
CA TYR A 140 -39.04 15.85 -35.95
C TYR A 140 -38.93 15.55 -34.45
N ILE A 141 -38.08 16.28 -33.71
CA ILE A 141 -37.99 16.17 -32.25
C ILE A 141 -39.15 16.96 -31.63
N GLN A 142 -40.21 16.22 -31.32
CA GLN A 142 -41.38 16.76 -30.62
C GLN A 142 -41.20 16.60 -29.11
N PRO A 143 -41.53 17.64 -28.32
CA PRO A 143 -41.43 17.55 -26.88
C PRO A 143 -42.49 16.60 -26.32
N PHE A 144 -42.11 15.87 -25.27
CA PHE A 144 -43.08 15.17 -24.42
C PHE A 144 -43.52 16.14 -23.30
N PHE A 145 -44.79 16.04 -22.88
CA PHE A 145 -45.38 16.89 -21.82
C PHE A 145 -45.44 18.40 -22.11
N THR A 146 -45.97 19.18 -21.16
CA THR A 146 -45.96 20.65 -21.20
C THR A 146 -44.58 21.21 -20.84
N ARG A 147 -44.37 22.51 -21.08
CA ARG A 147 -43.07 23.16 -20.84
C ARG A 147 -42.69 23.11 -19.36
N GLU A 148 -43.66 23.34 -18.49
CA GLU A 148 -43.53 23.38 -17.03
C GLU A 148 -43.12 22.00 -16.52
N ILE A 149 -43.81 20.94 -16.95
CA ILE A 149 -43.49 19.56 -16.56
C ILE A 149 -42.07 19.18 -16.99
N ARG A 150 -41.65 19.51 -18.22
CA ARG A 150 -40.28 19.23 -18.66
C ARG A 150 -39.23 19.95 -17.82
N SER A 151 -39.45 21.22 -17.50
CA SER A 151 -38.54 21.99 -16.63
C SER A 151 -38.44 21.35 -15.24
N ILE A 152 -39.56 20.91 -14.67
CA ILE A 152 -39.60 20.21 -13.39
C ILE A 152 -38.81 18.88 -13.48
N LEU A 153 -39.02 18.08 -14.52
CA LEU A 153 -38.31 16.80 -14.69
C LEU A 153 -36.79 16.99 -14.82
N ILE A 154 -36.34 18.00 -15.56
CA ILE A 154 -34.91 18.34 -15.67
C ILE A 154 -34.35 18.80 -14.32
N PHE A 155 -35.11 19.60 -13.59
CA PHE A 155 -34.69 20.05 -12.25
C PHE A 155 -34.60 18.87 -11.26
N ILE A 156 -35.58 17.94 -11.29
CA ILE A 156 -35.53 16.72 -10.47
C ILE A 156 -34.32 15.87 -10.84
N ALA A 157 -34.03 15.68 -12.13
CA ALA A 157 -32.85 14.94 -12.58
C ALA A 157 -31.56 15.61 -12.07
N PHE A 158 -31.48 16.94 -12.12
CA PHE A 158 -30.33 17.70 -11.61
C PHE A 158 -30.15 17.52 -10.09
N ILE A 159 -31.20 17.69 -9.30
CA ILE A 159 -31.16 17.48 -7.84
C ILE A 159 -30.83 16.02 -7.52
N GLY A 160 -31.38 15.06 -8.27
CA GLY A 160 -31.05 13.65 -8.15
C GLY A 160 -29.57 13.38 -8.39
N CYS A 161 -28.99 13.95 -9.45
CA CYS A 161 -27.57 13.81 -9.72
C CYS A 161 -26.70 14.42 -8.60
N LEU A 162 -27.05 15.62 -8.11
CA LEU A 162 -26.36 16.24 -6.98
C LEU A 162 -26.43 15.39 -5.70
N GLY A 163 -27.59 14.79 -5.41
CA GLY A 163 -27.78 13.90 -4.27
C GLY A 163 -26.90 12.65 -4.37
N VAL A 164 -26.83 12.03 -5.54
CA VAL A 164 -25.95 10.88 -5.79
C VAL A 164 -24.48 11.28 -5.66
N THR A 165 -24.06 12.39 -6.28
CA THR A 165 -22.68 12.90 -6.15
C THR A 165 -22.33 13.17 -4.70
N TYR A 166 -23.20 13.85 -3.96
CA TYR A 166 -22.97 14.13 -2.53
C TYR A 166 -22.81 12.83 -1.74
N TYR A 167 -23.64 11.83 -2.01
CA TYR A 167 -23.54 10.52 -1.37
C TYR A 167 -22.20 9.84 -1.68
N VAL A 168 -21.82 9.67 -2.95
CA VAL A 168 -20.60 8.93 -3.35
C VAL A 168 -19.29 9.68 -3.09
N LEU A 169 -19.34 10.96 -2.70
CA LEU A 169 -18.17 11.70 -2.23
C LEU A 169 -17.97 11.58 -0.72
N LEU A 170 -19.03 11.26 0.03
CA LEU A 170 -18.96 11.04 1.48
C LEU A 170 -19.00 9.56 1.85
N HIS A 171 -19.36 8.70 0.90
CA HIS A 171 -19.51 7.26 1.03
C HIS A 171 -18.91 6.59 -0.21
N LEU A 172 -18.68 5.29 -0.17
CA LEU A 172 -18.19 4.57 -1.35
C LEU A 172 -19.23 4.56 -2.49
N PRO A 173 -18.78 4.33 -3.75
CA PRO A 173 -19.67 4.09 -4.89
C PRO A 173 -20.77 3.09 -4.57
N ILE A 174 -21.98 3.34 -5.07
CA ILE A 174 -23.17 2.49 -4.82
C ILE A 174 -22.95 1.09 -5.39
N ILE A 175 -22.34 1.02 -6.58
CA ILE A 175 -21.96 -0.23 -7.24
C ILE A 175 -20.45 -0.22 -7.44
N ASP A 176 -19.77 -1.27 -6.99
CA ASP A 176 -18.33 -1.43 -7.20
C ASP A 176 -18.06 -2.33 -8.42
N PHE A 177 -17.60 -1.72 -9.51
CA PHE A 177 -17.24 -2.44 -10.75
C PHE A 177 -15.77 -2.90 -10.77
N ARG A 178 -14.98 -2.56 -9.74
CA ARG A 178 -13.54 -2.79 -9.72
C ARG A 178 -13.21 -4.23 -9.30
N PRO A 179 -11.98 -4.71 -9.60
CA PRO A 179 -11.54 -6.06 -9.21
C PRO A 179 -11.61 -6.32 -7.69
N TYR A 180 -11.46 -5.28 -6.88
CA TYR A 180 -11.47 -5.32 -5.42
C TYR A 180 -12.87 -5.19 -4.79
N LYS A 181 -13.94 -5.63 -5.45
CA LYS A 181 -15.30 -5.59 -4.87
C LYS A 181 -15.41 -6.52 -3.66
N ILE A 182 -16.39 -6.27 -2.80
CA ILE A 182 -16.70 -7.15 -1.66
C ILE A 182 -16.96 -8.58 -2.17
N GLY A 183 -16.33 -9.56 -1.53
CA GLY A 183 -16.35 -10.98 -1.90
C GLY A 183 -15.26 -11.42 -2.88
N ALA A 184 -14.49 -10.51 -3.48
CA ALA A 184 -13.34 -10.87 -4.30
C ALA A 184 -12.16 -11.34 -3.44
N ASN A 185 -11.41 -12.33 -3.92
CA ASN A 185 -10.16 -12.75 -3.30
C ASN A 185 -8.97 -12.15 -4.06
N ILE A 186 -8.11 -11.42 -3.35
CA ILE A 186 -6.96 -10.72 -3.93
C ILE A 186 -5.94 -11.71 -4.49
N LYS A 187 -5.63 -12.80 -3.75
CA LYS A 187 -4.70 -13.83 -4.21
C LYS A 187 -5.18 -14.48 -5.50
N GLU A 188 -6.44 -14.91 -5.54
CA GLU A 188 -7.03 -15.50 -6.74
C GLU A 188 -7.03 -14.51 -7.91
N GLY A 189 -7.34 -13.24 -7.64
CA GLY A 189 -7.32 -12.18 -8.63
C GLY A 189 -5.94 -11.84 -9.21
N MET A 190 -4.85 -12.26 -8.53
CA MET A 190 -3.46 -12.16 -8.99
C MET A 190 -3.01 -13.35 -9.84
N THR A 191 -3.76 -14.46 -9.81
CA THR A 191 -3.36 -15.66 -10.55
C THR A 191 -3.66 -15.56 -12.04
N VAL A 192 -2.70 -16.00 -12.85
CA VAL A 192 -2.90 -16.23 -14.29
C VAL A 192 -3.48 -17.63 -14.48
N PRO A 193 -4.66 -17.79 -15.11
CA PRO A 193 -5.21 -19.11 -15.41
C PRO A 193 -4.27 -19.95 -16.28
N GLU A 194 -4.20 -21.26 -16.05
CA GLU A 194 -3.29 -22.16 -16.81
C GLU A 194 -3.49 -22.13 -18.33
N ASN A 195 -4.71 -21.86 -18.79
CA ASN A 195 -5.07 -21.78 -20.22
C ASN A 195 -5.06 -20.34 -20.78
N ALA A 196 -4.50 -19.38 -20.04
CA ALA A 196 -4.49 -18.00 -20.46
C ALA A 196 -3.50 -17.78 -21.61
N PRO A 197 -3.87 -17.02 -22.66
CA PRO A 197 -2.97 -16.76 -23.77
C PRO A 197 -1.73 -15.97 -23.29
N GLY A 198 -0.55 -16.48 -23.62
CA GLY A 198 0.71 -15.75 -23.44
C GLY A 198 0.90 -14.67 -24.51
N PRO A 199 1.81 -13.69 -24.28
CA PRO A 199 2.13 -12.70 -25.28
C PRO A 199 2.78 -13.35 -26.51
N ILE A 200 2.35 -12.94 -27.71
CA ILE A 200 2.94 -13.40 -28.98
C ILE A 200 3.71 -12.24 -29.60
N TYR A 201 5.00 -12.48 -29.87
CA TYR A 201 5.88 -11.54 -30.54
C TYR A 201 6.20 -12.02 -31.95
N GLU A 202 6.09 -11.14 -32.93
CA GLU A 202 6.69 -11.28 -34.25
C GLU A 202 8.04 -10.58 -34.28
N TYR A 203 9.00 -11.22 -34.93
CA TYR A 203 10.33 -10.70 -35.19
C TYR A 203 10.49 -10.54 -36.69
N LYS A 204 10.63 -9.30 -37.16
CA LYS A 204 10.93 -8.97 -38.54
C LYS A 204 12.43 -8.79 -38.69
N TRP A 205 13.07 -9.77 -39.30
CA TRP A 205 14.50 -9.81 -39.55
C TRP A 205 14.79 -9.29 -40.95
N LYS A 206 15.59 -8.24 -41.04
CA LYS A 206 16.00 -7.65 -42.33
C LYS A 206 17.41 -8.11 -42.68
N PHE A 207 17.57 -8.76 -43.83
CA PHE A 207 18.87 -9.25 -44.32
C PHE A 207 19.26 -8.58 -45.64
N ASN A 208 20.57 -8.47 -45.87
CA ASN A 208 21.16 -8.20 -47.17
C ASN A 208 21.63 -9.53 -47.78
N SER A 209 20.96 -10.00 -48.82
CA SER A 209 21.36 -11.19 -49.58
C SER A 209 21.66 -10.77 -51.02
N ASN A 210 22.94 -10.84 -51.42
CA ASN A 210 23.41 -10.50 -52.77
C ASN A 210 23.06 -9.07 -53.25
N GLY A 211 22.96 -8.10 -52.34
CA GLY A 211 22.65 -6.70 -52.67
C GLY A 211 21.16 -6.36 -52.70
N GLU A 212 20.28 -7.34 -52.42
CA GLU A 212 18.84 -7.13 -52.22
C GLU A 212 18.47 -7.24 -50.73
N GLU A 213 17.63 -6.32 -50.27
CA GLU A 213 17.08 -6.34 -48.91
C GLU A 213 15.86 -7.25 -48.84
N ILE A 214 15.90 -8.24 -47.95
CA ILE A 214 14.79 -9.17 -47.69
C ILE A 214 14.36 -9.07 -46.22
N VAL A 215 13.05 -9.07 -45.98
CA VAL A 215 12.47 -9.07 -44.63
C VAL A 215 11.78 -10.41 -44.39
N ILE A 216 12.12 -11.08 -43.31
CA ILE A 216 11.56 -12.37 -42.91
C ILE A 216 10.92 -12.21 -41.54
N THR A 217 9.67 -12.62 -41.43
CA THR A 217 8.91 -12.59 -40.18
C THR A 217 8.92 -13.96 -39.51
N THR A 218 9.28 -14.02 -38.23
CA THR A 218 9.23 -15.26 -37.43
C THR A 218 8.61 -15.01 -36.05
N ASN A 219 8.17 -16.06 -35.36
CA ASN A 219 7.63 -15.98 -34.00
C ASN A 219 8.68 -16.34 -32.93
N GLY A 220 9.94 -15.91 -33.13
CA GLY A 220 11.06 -16.08 -32.20
C GLY A 220 12.20 -16.96 -32.72
N GLU A 221 11.97 -17.77 -33.74
CA GLU A 221 13.03 -18.56 -34.38
C GLU A 221 13.89 -17.69 -35.30
N TYR A 222 15.21 -17.86 -35.26
CA TYR A 222 16.10 -17.14 -36.18
C TYR A 222 15.97 -17.73 -37.61
N PRO A 223 15.68 -16.91 -38.63
CA PRO A 223 15.47 -17.41 -39.99
C PRO A 223 16.76 -17.93 -40.63
N GLN A 224 16.69 -19.08 -41.29
CA GLN A 224 17.81 -19.74 -41.96
C GLN A 224 17.99 -19.18 -43.38
N VAL A 225 18.66 -18.03 -43.50
CA VAL A 225 18.92 -17.38 -44.80
C VAL A 225 20.37 -16.91 -44.91
N ASP A 226 20.96 -17.10 -46.09
CA ASP A 226 22.32 -16.65 -46.42
C ASP A 226 22.30 -15.13 -46.68
N GLY A 227 22.89 -14.34 -45.77
CA GLY A 227 22.97 -12.89 -45.89
C GLY A 227 23.45 -12.22 -44.59
N GLU A 228 23.82 -10.95 -44.66
CA GLU A 228 24.19 -10.16 -43.49
C GLU A 228 22.94 -9.55 -42.85
N LEU A 229 22.75 -9.74 -41.54
CA LEU A 229 21.63 -9.16 -40.79
C LEU A 229 21.80 -7.63 -40.69
N ILE A 230 20.81 -6.89 -41.19
CA ILE A 230 20.76 -5.42 -41.13
C ILE A 230 20.10 -4.98 -39.82
N SER A 231 18.89 -5.49 -39.52
CA SER A 231 18.11 -5.08 -38.35
C SER A 231 17.09 -6.16 -37.94
N THR A 232 16.65 -6.07 -36.69
CA THR A 232 15.55 -6.86 -36.15
C THR A 232 14.56 -5.92 -35.51
N GLU A 233 13.31 -5.99 -35.96
CA GLU A 233 12.19 -5.27 -35.35
C GLU A 233 11.32 -6.29 -34.62
N THR A 234 11.01 -6.02 -33.35
CA THR A 234 10.10 -6.85 -32.55
C THR A 234 8.76 -6.15 -32.48
N GLU A 235 7.70 -6.84 -32.89
CA GLU A 235 6.32 -6.35 -32.84
C GLU A 235 5.50 -7.29 -31.96
N MET A 236 4.89 -6.77 -30.89
CA MET A 236 3.96 -7.55 -30.08
C MET A 236 2.63 -7.63 -30.83
N ILE A 237 2.28 -8.83 -31.30
CA ILE A 237 1.06 -9.07 -32.08
C ILE A 237 -0.13 -9.36 -31.17
N GLN A 238 0.13 -10.00 -30.03
CA GLN A 238 -0.88 -10.30 -29.03
C GLN A 238 -0.33 -10.03 -27.65
N GLU A 239 -1.05 -9.23 -26.87
CA GLU A 239 -0.76 -9.01 -25.45
C GLU A 239 -1.11 -10.29 -24.66
N GLY A 240 -0.28 -10.61 -23.67
CA GLY A 240 -0.56 -11.72 -22.75
C GLY A 240 -1.76 -11.43 -21.86
N TYR A 241 -2.33 -12.46 -21.26
CA TYR A 241 -3.36 -12.27 -20.24
C TYR A 241 -2.77 -11.56 -19.02
N THR A 242 -3.27 -10.37 -18.74
CA THR A 242 -2.97 -9.63 -17.50
C THR A 242 -4.05 -9.94 -16.46
N PRO A 243 -3.69 -10.43 -15.27
CA PRO A 243 -4.68 -10.73 -14.23
C PRO A 243 -5.40 -9.46 -13.78
N PRO A 244 -6.67 -9.55 -13.33
CA PRO A 244 -7.44 -8.37 -12.90
C PRO A 244 -6.75 -7.58 -11.78
N ILE A 245 -5.91 -8.23 -10.99
CA ILE A 245 -5.03 -7.63 -9.99
C ILE A 245 -3.59 -8.01 -10.35
N HIS A 246 -2.70 -7.05 -10.62
CA HIS A 246 -1.32 -7.32 -11.06
C HIS A 246 -0.26 -6.49 -10.32
N ASP A 247 -0.64 -5.34 -9.76
CA ASP A 247 0.29 -4.40 -9.11
C ASP A 247 0.04 -4.30 -7.59
N PHE A 248 -0.50 -5.36 -6.98
CA PHE A 248 -0.77 -5.38 -5.54
C PHE A 248 0.43 -5.94 -4.79
N THR A 249 1.11 -5.07 -4.04
CA THR A 249 2.19 -5.43 -3.12
C THR A 249 1.99 -4.79 -1.75
N MET A 250 2.63 -5.36 -0.73
CA MET A 250 2.69 -4.86 0.64
C MET A 250 4.15 -4.86 1.11
N GLU A 251 4.91 -3.85 0.71
CA GLU A 251 6.34 -3.79 0.92
C GLU A 251 6.73 -2.89 2.09
N ARG A 252 7.73 -3.29 2.89
CA ARG A 252 8.28 -2.43 3.93
C ARG A 252 9.73 -2.81 4.21
N ASP A 253 10.58 -1.80 4.42
CA ASP A 253 12.00 -1.99 4.77
C ASP A 253 12.78 -2.91 3.79
N GLY A 254 12.34 -2.95 2.51
CA GLY A 254 12.95 -3.78 1.45
C GLY A 254 12.43 -5.22 1.37
N GLU A 255 11.47 -5.59 2.22
CA GLU A 255 10.84 -6.90 2.24
C GLU A 255 9.39 -6.84 1.75
N ASP A 256 8.94 -7.88 1.05
CA ASP A 256 7.57 -8.05 0.58
C ASP A 256 6.77 -8.97 1.52
N TYR A 257 5.71 -8.43 2.13
CA TYR A 257 4.85 -9.13 3.08
C TYR A 257 3.51 -9.57 2.46
N THR A 258 3.36 -9.46 1.14
CA THR A 258 2.08 -9.69 0.44
C THR A 258 1.52 -11.09 0.72
N GLU A 259 2.31 -12.14 0.55
CA GLU A 259 1.85 -13.52 0.78
C GLU A 259 1.45 -13.77 2.24
N GLN A 260 2.24 -13.23 3.17
CA GLN A 260 1.99 -13.34 4.61
C GLN A 260 0.64 -12.71 4.98
N PHE A 261 0.44 -11.42 4.66
CA PHE A 261 -0.78 -10.71 5.04
C PHE A 261 -2.01 -11.21 4.29
N LEU A 262 -1.87 -11.61 3.02
CA LEU A 262 -3.00 -12.21 2.33
C LEU A 262 -3.32 -13.62 2.85
N ALA A 263 -2.43 -14.30 3.57
CA ALA A 263 -2.72 -15.57 4.25
C ALA A 263 -3.34 -15.40 5.63
N GLU A 264 -3.35 -14.18 6.15
CA GLU A 264 -3.87 -13.87 7.47
C GLU A 264 -5.40 -13.84 7.48
N GLU A 265 -5.97 -14.45 8.53
CA GLU A 265 -7.40 -14.34 8.85
C GLU A 265 -7.62 -13.08 9.71
N ASN A 266 -8.78 -12.44 9.56
CA ASN A 266 -9.17 -11.28 10.39
C ASN A 266 -8.16 -10.11 10.31
N LEU A 267 -7.83 -9.67 9.10
CA LEU A 267 -6.94 -8.54 8.87
C LEU A 267 -7.73 -7.27 8.52
N VAL A 268 -7.49 -6.18 9.25
CA VAL A 268 -7.98 -4.84 8.88
C VAL A 268 -6.86 -4.05 8.22
N VAL A 269 -7.13 -3.57 7.02
CA VAL A 269 -6.20 -2.78 6.21
C VAL A 269 -6.74 -1.37 6.05
N ILE A 270 -5.96 -0.38 6.48
CA ILE A 270 -6.25 1.04 6.28
C ILE A 270 -5.56 1.51 5.01
N VAL A 271 -6.33 1.90 3.99
CA VAL A 271 -5.81 2.30 2.68
C VAL A 271 -5.77 3.81 2.58
N ALA A 272 -4.59 4.40 2.38
CA ALA A 272 -4.41 5.82 2.12
C ALA A 272 -3.49 6.03 0.92
N TYR A 273 -4.06 6.13 -0.29
CA TYR A 273 -3.29 6.14 -1.54
C TYR A 273 -2.24 7.26 -1.59
N SER A 274 -2.52 8.43 -1.01
CA SER A 274 -1.57 9.54 -0.92
C SER A 274 -1.84 10.39 0.31
N LEU A 275 -0.87 10.48 1.21
CA LEU A 275 -0.96 11.28 2.43
C LEU A 275 -0.92 12.79 2.16
N GLY A 276 -0.43 13.21 1.00
CA GLY A 276 -0.53 14.62 0.57
C GLY A 276 -1.96 15.07 0.28
N ASN A 277 -2.84 14.12 -0.07
CA ASN A 277 -4.24 14.36 -0.47
C ASN A 277 -5.25 13.67 0.46
N THR A 278 -4.84 13.30 1.67
CA THR A 278 -5.69 12.54 2.61
C THR A 278 -6.60 13.44 3.45
N GLU A 279 -7.82 12.97 3.73
CA GLU A 279 -8.74 13.60 4.67
C GLU A 279 -8.30 13.33 6.12
N LYS A 280 -7.62 14.32 6.70
CA LYS A 280 -7.07 14.26 8.07
C LYS A 280 -8.08 13.89 9.15
N ASP A 281 -9.31 14.41 9.06
CA ASP A 281 -10.37 14.12 10.03
C ASP A 281 -10.76 12.63 10.06
N GLY A 282 -10.51 11.88 8.97
CA GLY A 282 -10.80 10.46 8.87
C GLY A 282 -9.93 9.58 9.77
N TYR A 283 -8.77 10.06 10.24
CA TYR A 283 -7.89 9.27 11.10
C TYR A 283 -8.37 9.15 12.54
N ILE A 284 -9.23 10.06 13.01
CA ILE A 284 -9.86 9.98 14.34
C ILE A 284 -10.75 8.74 14.45
N PRO A 285 -11.79 8.55 13.60
CA PRO A 285 -12.60 7.34 13.66
C PRO A 285 -11.81 6.08 13.27
N ILE A 286 -10.80 6.18 12.38
CA ILE A 286 -9.92 5.04 12.08
C ILE A 286 -9.19 4.57 13.33
N LYS A 287 -8.63 5.47 14.15
CA LYS A 287 -7.97 5.08 15.39
C LYS A 287 -8.91 4.31 16.32
N GLU A 288 -10.15 4.77 16.45
CA GLU A 288 -11.14 4.09 17.29
C GLU A 288 -11.46 2.68 16.76
N ILE A 289 -11.63 2.52 15.45
CA ILE A 289 -11.99 1.21 14.88
C ILE A 289 -10.81 0.25 14.91
N THR A 290 -9.57 0.72 14.71
CA THR A 290 -8.40 -0.16 14.74
C THR A 290 -8.07 -0.59 16.16
N ASP A 291 -8.28 0.25 17.17
CA ASP A 291 -8.21 -0.16 18.58
C ASP A 291 -9.20 -1.27 18.91
N ARG A 292 -10.43 -1.13 18.42
CA ARG A 292 -11.46 -2.15 18.56
C ARG A 292 -11.10 -3.43 17.79
N ALA A 293 -10.52 -3.32 16.60
CA ALA A 293 -10.07 -4.44 15.79
C ALA A 293 -9.02 -5.27 16.55
N LEU A 294 -7.95 -4.61 17.02
CA LEU A 294 -6.92 -5.26 17.86
C LEU A 294 -7.55 -5.88 19.11
N LYS A 295 -8.50 -5.19 19.75
CA LYS A 295 -9.23 -5.70 20.92
C LYS A 295 -10.15 -6.90 20.59
N ASN A 296 -10.51 -7.12 19.34
CA ASN A 296 -11.34 -8.26 18.94
C ASN A 296 -10.51 -9.39 18.32
N GLY A 297 -9.18 -9.25 18.27
CA GLY A 297 -8.25 -10.25 17.77
C GLY A 297 -7.88 -10.11 16.30
N TYR A 298 -8.19 -8.98 15.68
CA TYR A 298 -7.77 -8.69 14.32
C TYR A 298 -6.36 -8.14 14.31
N ASN A 299 -5.60 -8.43 13.26
CA ASN A 299 -4.41 -7.68 12.93
C ASN A 299 -4.76 -6.43 12.14
N VAL A 300 -3.91 -5.40 12.26
CA VAL A 300 -4.15 -4.11 11.62
C VAL A 300 -2.88 -3.62 10.94
N ILE A 301 -2.99 -3.28 9.65
CA ILE A 301 -1.93 -2.65 8.87
C ILE A 301 -2.47 -1.44 8.09
N GLY A 302 -1.57 -0.60 7.59
CA GLY A 302 -1.88 0.46 6.64
C GLY A 302 -1.23 0.21 5.29
N LEU A 303 -1.82 0.70 4.20
CA LEU A 303 -1.22 0.73 2.86
C LEU A 303 -1.17 2.17 2.35
N SER A 304 -0.03 2.59 1.83
CA SER A 304 0.15 3.91 1.24
C SER A 304 1.23 3.94 0.17
N ALA A 305 1.07 4.78 -0.86
CA ALA A 305 2.14 5.05 -1.82
C ALA A 305 3.06 6.20 -1.37
N SER A 306 2.82 6.76 -0.18
CA SER A 306 3.63 7.87 0.37
C SER A 306 4.91 7.35 1.03
N SER A 307 5.89 8.22 1.22
CA SER A 307 7.15 7.84 1.84
C SER A 307 6.97 7.37 3.29
N GLN A 308 7.88 6.50 3.73
CA GLN A 308 7.90 5.99 5.11
C GLN A 308 7.92 7.13 6.14
N GLU A 309 8.73 8.17 5.90
CA GLU A 309 8.78 9.38 6.73
C GLU A 309 7.40 10.02 6.93
N MET A 310 6.62 10.19 5.86
CA MET A 310 5.28 10.77 5.95
C MET A 310 4.32 9.86 6.71
N THR A 311 4.40 8.54 6.48
CA THR A 311 3.54 7.57 7.15
C THR A 311 3.85 7.47 8.64
N GLU A 312 5.13 7.51 9.03
CA GLU A 312 5.56 7.46 10.42
C GLU A 312 5.18 8.73 11.18
N ALA A 313 5.32 9.90 10.54
CA ALA A 313 4.83 11.16 11.10
C ALA A 313 3.31 11.12 11.35
N LEU A 314 2.53 10.62 10.38
CA LEU A 314 1.07 10.47 10.53
C LEU A 314 0.71 9.51 11.67
N VAL A 315 1.41 8.36 11.76
CA VAL A 315 1.23 7.39 12.84
C VAL A 315 1.49 8.04 14.19
N ALA A 316 2.53 8.85 14.32
CA ALA A 316 2.84 9.57 15.56
C ALA A 316 1.77 10.63 15.90
N ASP A 317 1.37 11.45 14.92
CA ASP A 317 0.41 12.55 15.08
C ASP A 317 -0.96 12.06 15.58
N TYR A 318 -1.48 10.99 14.95
CA TYR A 318 -2.79 10.40 15.28
C TYR A 318 -2.69 9.23 16.25
N LYS A 319 -1.47 8.93 16.74
CA LYS A 319 -1.15 7.82 17.65
C LYS A 319 -1.66 6.48 17.13
N LEU A 320 -1.58 6.25 15.83
CA LEU A 320 -2.10 5.05 15.18
C LEU A 320 -1.40 3.80 15.73
N ASN A 321 -2.14 2.71 15.82
CA ASN A 321 -1.70 1.45 16.44
C ASN A 321 -1.22 0.41 15.40
N PHE A 322 -0.92 0.87 14.18
CA PHE A 322 -0.49 0.05 13.05
C PHE A 322 0.61 0.77 12.26
N LYS A 323 1.33 -0.01 11.45
CA LYS A 323 2.38 0.47 10.54
C LYS A 323 1.85 0.48 9.10
N PHE A 324 2.39 1.37 8.27
CA PHE A 324 2.11 1.41 6.83
C PHE A 324 3.10 0.55 6.04
N TYR A 325 2.60 -0.08 4.99
CA TYR A 325 3.35 -0.78 3.95
C TYR A 325 3.12 -0.06 2.63
N PHE A 326 4.14 -0.07 1.78
CA PHE A 326 4.11 0.50 0.46
C PHE A 326 3.25 -0.37 -0.48
N CYS A 327 2.44 0.31 -1.28
CA CYS A 327 1.67 -0.25 -2.38
C CYS A 327 1.47 0.86 -3.42
N ASP A 328 1.43 0.52 -4.72
CA ASP A 328 1.32 1.52 -5.79
C ASP A 328 0.06 2.40 -5.66
N GLU A 329 0.19 3.68 -6.01
CA GLU A 329 -0.90 4.66 -5.86
C GLU A 329 -2.11 4.31 -6.75
N THR A 330 -1.87 3.81 -7.97
CA THR A 330 -2.91 3.40 -8.92
C THR A 330 -3.66 2.19 -8.39
N THR A 331 -2.93 1.23 -7.81
CA THR A 331 -3.51 0.08 -7.10
C THR A 331 -4.39 0.54 -5.94
N LEU A 332 -3.89 1.40 -5.05
CA LEU A 332 -4.63 1.88 -3.89
C LEU A 332 -5.87 2.69 -4.25
N LYS A 333 -5.78 3.55 -5.28
CA LYS A 333 -6.94 4.25 -5.85
C LYS A 333 -7.98 3.22 -6.30
N THR A 334 -7.57 2.15 -6.97
CA THR A 334 -8.46 1.09 -7.48
C THR A 334 -9.09 0.27 -6.35
N ILE A 335 -8.39 0.03 -5.25
CA ILE A 335 -8.93 -0.68 -4.09
C ILE A 335 -10.12 0.06 -3.51
N VAL A 336 -9.99 1.34 -3.14
CA VAL A 336 -11.06 2.06 -2.42
C VAL A 336 -11.09 3.53 -2.79
N ARG A 337 -12.29 4.09 -3.03
CA ARG A 337 -12.49 5.51 -3.34
C ARG A 337 -12.64 6.33 -2.06
N SER A 338 -11.66 6.21 -1.16
CA SER A 338 -11.63 6.88 0.14
C SER A 338 -10.17 7.06 0.56
N ASN A 339 -9.80 8.19 1.16
CA ASN A 339 -8.41 8.48 1.51
C ASN A 339 -8.30 9.19 2.87
N PRO A 340 -8.52 8.50 4.00
CA PRO A 340 -8.29 7.06 4.14
C PRO A 340 -9.54 6.20 3.94
N GLY A 341 -9.38 4.96 3.51
CA GLY A 341 -10.43 3.93 3.41
C GLY A 341 -10.13 2.74 4.29
N ILE A 342 -11.15 1.92 4.57
CA ILE A 342 -11.02 0.73 5.42
C ILE A 342 -11.39 -0.50 4.61
N LEU A 343 -10.57 -1.55 4.75
CA LEU A 343 -10.72 -2.84 4.10
C LEU A 343 -10.59 -3.93 5.16
N GLU A 344 -11.56 -4.84 5.23
CA GLU A 344 -11.47 -6.05 6.05
C GLU A 344 -11.18 -7.23 5.12
N LEU A 345 -10.11 -7.96 5.44
CA LEU A 345 -9.62 -9.12 4.71
C LEU A 345 -9.66 -10.37 5.59
N ASP A 346 -9.96 -11.50 4.95
CA ASP A 346 -9.93 -12.82 5.56
C ASP A 346 -9.35 -13.82 4.56
N ASN A 347 -8.09 -14.23 4.78
CA ASN A 347 -7.27 -15.02 3.86
C ASN A 347 -7.33 -14.47 2.42
N GLY A 348 -7.10 -13.16 2.29
CA GLY A 348 -7.10 -12.43 1.02
C GLY A 348 -8.49 -12.12 0.46
N THR A 349 -9.57 -12.62 1.07
CA THR A 349 -10.96 -12.34 0.67
C THR A 349 -11.44 -11.05 1.28
N ILE A 350 -11.98 -10.15 0.44
CA ILE A 350 -12.54 -8.88 0.89
C ILE A 350 -13.90 -9.09 1.55
N LYS A 351 -13.98 -8.92 2.87
CA LYS A 351 -15.21 -9.09 3.67
C LYS A 351 -16.03 -7.80 3.73
N GLN A 352 -15.35 -6.67 3.93
CA GLN A 352 -16.00 -5.37 4.00
C GLN A 352 -15.08 -4.26 3.47
N LYS A 353 -15.70 -3.21 2.90
CA LYS A 353 -15.03 -2.00 2.44
C LYS A 353 -15.84 -0.79 2.87
N LEU A 354 -15.17 0.20 3.46
CA LEU A 354 -15.84 1.38 4.00
C LEU A 354 -15.06 2.65 3.70
N HIS A 355 -15.81 3.72 3.47
CA HIS A 355 -15.30 5.08 3.56
C HIS A 355 -15.06 5.43 5.03
N TRP A 356 -14.16 6.34 5.36
CA TRP A 356 -13.89 6.70 6.76
C TRP A 356 -15.12 7.30 7.48
N ASN A 357 -16.00 8.02 6.77
CA ASN A 357 -17.30 8.46 7.30
C ASN A 357 -18.20 7.30 7.76
N ASP A 358 -17.99 6.10 7.22
CA ASP A 358 -18.73 4.89 7.53
C ASP A 358 -17.98 3.95 8.47
N ALA A 359 -16.85 4.37 9.03
CA ALA A 359 -15.97 3.50 9.82
C ALA A 359 -16.72 2.75 10.94
N GLN A 360 -17.70 3.39 11.59
CA GLN A 360 -18.47 2.77 12.66
C GLN A 360 -19.41 1.64 12.20
N LYS A 361 -19.64 1.49 10.90
CA LYS A 361 -20.41 0.37 10.31
C LYS A 361 -19.56 -0.89 10.15
N ILE A 362 -18.26 -0.84 10.48
CA ILE A 362 -17.39 -2.02 10.39
C ILE A 362 -17.85 -3.10 11.36
N GLN A 363 -17.95 -4.33 10.86
CA GLN A 363 -18.33 -5.49 11.66
C GLN A 363 -17.06 -6.22 12.09
N LEU A 364 -16.77 -6.19 13.39
CA LEU A 364 -15.59 -6.84 13.96
C LEU A 364 -16.05 -7.77 15.07
N PRO A 365 -16.66 -8.94 14.79
CA PRO A 365 -16.95 -9.93 15.81
C PRO A 365 -15.68 -10.35 16.57
N VAL A 366 -15.80 -10.73 17.84
CA VAL A 366 -14.64 -11.23 18.60
C VAL A 366 -14.22 -12.59 18.03
N VAL A 367 -12.97 -12.74 17.63
CA VAL A 367 -12.43 -14.01 17.12
C VAL A 367 -12.26 -14.99 18.29
N GLU A 368 -12.71 -16.24 18.14
CA GLU A 368 -12.79 -17.21 19.26
C GLU A 368 -11.44 -17.52 19.91
N ASN A 369 -10.37 -17.53 19.12
CA ASN A 369 -8.99 -17.75 19.58
C ASN A 369 -8.22 -16.44 19.80
N ALA A 370 -8.90 -15.28 19.69
CA ALA A 370 -8.26 -14.02 19.99
C ALA A 370 -7.76 -14.05 21.44
N LYS A 371 -6.54 -13.55 21.66
CA LYS A 371 -6.04 -13.21 23.00
C LYS A 371 -6.06 -11.68 23.23
N PRO A 372 -7.16 -10.93 23.04
CA PRO A 372 -7.04 -9.49 23.06
C PRO A 372 -7.39 -8.99 24.46
N LYS A 373 -6.41 -9.15 25.36
CA LYS A 373 -6.37 -8.44 26.65
C LYS A 373 -5.24 -7.42 26.64
N LEU A 374 -5.03 -6.79 25.47
CA LEU A 374 -3.98 -5.82 25.26
C LEU A 374 -4.22 -4.58 26.13
N ASP A 375 -3.20 -4.20 26.91
CA ASP A 375 -3.12 -2.91 27.57
C ASP A 375 -2.52 -1.91 26.58
N LEU A 376 -3.39 -1.30 25.77
CA LEU A 376 -2.99 -0.35 24.74
C LEU A 376 -2.24 0.86 25.31
N SER A 377 -2.53 1.25 26.56
CA SER A 377 -1.85 2.35 27.23
C SER A 377 -0.39 2.00 27.55
N LEU A 378 -0.17 0.77 28.02
CA LEU A 378 1.16 0.24 28.27
C LEU A 378 1.91 0.03 26.95
N LYS A 379 1.25 -0.54 25.94
CA LYS A 379 1.82 -0.72 24.60
C LYS A 379 2.36 0.60 24.06
N GLN A 380 1.52 1.64 24.02
CA GLN A 380 1.92 2.97 23.55
C GLN A 380 3.13 3.52 24.29
N ARG A 381 3.21 3.28 25.59
CA ARG A 381 4.35 3.71 26.41
C ARG A 381 5.62 2.93 26.10
N LEU A 382 5.53 1.62 25.90
CA LEU A 382 6.66 0.79 25.47
C LEU A 382 7.11 1.16 24.05
N ASP A 383 6.19 1.38 23.11
CA ASP A 383 6.54 1.85 21.75
C ASP A 383 7.30 3.18 21.81
N SER A 384 6.84 4.11 22.65
CA SER A 384 7.54 5.40 22.88
C SER A 384 8.94 5.19 23.48
N ILE A 385 9.09 4.25 24.42
CA ILE A 385 10.39 3.89 24.99
C ILE A 385 11.31 3.36 23.90
N SER A 386 10.83 2.47 23.02
CA SER A 386 11.63 1.89 21.94
C SER A 386 12.17 2.95 20.98
N VAL A 387 11.33 3.91 20.60
CA VAL A 387 11.71 5.02 19.71
C VAL A 387 12.73 5.94 20.39
N LEU A 388 12.46 6.32 21.64
CA LEU A 388 13.35 7.22 22.39
C LEU A 388 14.68 6.55 22.71
N ASP A 389 14.71 5.25 23.00
CA ASP A 389 15.94 4.51 23.33
C ASP A 389 16.97 4.57 22.19
N GLN A 390 16.51 4.50 20.94
CA GLN A 390 17.39 4.59 19.76
C GLN A 390 17.84 6.03 19.44
N LYS A 391 17.17 7.05 20.00
CA LYS A 391 17.41 8.46 19.67
C LYS A 391 18.87 8.87 19.85
N TYR A 392 19.43 8.71 21.06
CA TYR A 392 20.81 9.14 21.31
C TYR A 392 21.83 8.10 20.85
N ARG A 393 21.47 6.81 20.79
CA ARG A 393 22.32 5.75 20.23
C ARG A 393 22.68 6.01 18.77
N ASN A 394 21.71 6.38 17.96
CA ASN A 394 21.95 6.72 16.55
C ASN A 394 22.86 7.96 16.41
N LEU A 395 22.66 8.97 17.26
CA LEU A 395 23.53 10.16 17.26
C LEU A 395 24.97 9.86 17.72
N MET A 396 25.16 8.86 18.60
CA MET A 396 26.49 8.42 19.05
C MET A 396 27.26 7.66 17.97
N GLN A 397 26.58 7.09 16.97
CA GLN A 397 27.21 6.38 15.85
C GLN A 397 27.74 7.32 14.76
N ALA A 398 27.37 8.59 14.79
CA ALA A 398 27.84 9.58 13.82
C ALA A 398 29.36 9.73 13.87
N ARG A 399 30.00 9.68 12.70
CA ARG A 399 31.46 9.73 12.54
C ARG A 399 32.02 11.15 12.54
N SER A 400 31.15 12.15 12.44
CA SER A 400 31.51 13.56 12.47
C SER A 400 30.42 14.43 13.12
N LEU A 401 30.82 15.64 13.54
CA LEU A 401 29.88 16.61 14.12
C LEU A 401 28.83 17.07 13.09
N GLU A 402 29.20 17.16 11.81
CA GLU A 402 28.29 17.57 10.73
C GLU A 402 27.24 16.49 10.42
N GLU A 403 27.67 15.22 10.40
CA GLU A 403 26.76 14.08 10.28
C GLU A 403 25.78 14.04 11.45
N ARG A 404 26.30 14.25 12.67
CA ARG A 404 25.50 14.29 13.90
C ARG A 404 24.48 15.44 13.91
N LYS A 405 24.86 16.61 13.42
CA LYS A 405 23.96 17.76 13.24
C LYS A 405 22.87 17.45 12.23
N THR A 406 23.24 16.90 11.07
CA THR A 406 22.29 16.51 10.01
C THR A 406 21.27 15.48 10.52
N LEU A 407 21.73 14.48 11.27
CA LEU A 407 20.88 13.50 11.94
C LEU A 407 19.94 14.17 12.95
N GLY A 408 20.47 15.04 13.81
CA GLY A 408 19.69 15.76 14.81
C GLY A 408 18.59 16.63 14.21
N GLU A 409 18.89 17.39 13.16
CA GLU A 409 17.93 18.24 12.46
C GLU A 409 16.83 17.42 11.77
N LYS A 410 17.20 16.30 11.12
CA LYS A 410 16.22 15.36 10.53
C LYS A 410 15.27 14.76 11.58
N MET A 411 15.78 14.53 12.78
CA MET A 411 15.00 14.02 13.92
C MET A 411 14.20 15.11 14.66
N GLY A 412 14.24 16.37 14.19
CA GLY A 412 13.54 17.50 14.80
C GLY A 412 14.12 17.94 16.15
N LEU A 413 15.39 17.65 16.41
CA LEU A 413 16.04 17.92 17.68
C LEU A 413 16.62 19.32 17.74
N SER A 414 16.58 19.91 18.93
CA SER A 414 17.30 21.15 19.20
C SER A 414 18.82 20.94 19.21
N GLU A 415 19.57 22.02 18.99
CA GLU A 415 21.04 21.98 19.02
C GLU A 415 21.59 21.41 20.32
N ALA A 416 20.97 21.74 21.45
CA ALA A 416 21.38 21.20 22.75
C ALA A 416 21.21 19.67 22.84
N GLU A 417 20.17 19.11 22.20
CA GLU A 417 19.88 17.69 22.24
C GLU A 417 20.83 16.87 21.36
N TYR A 418 21.23 17.40 20.20
CA TYR A 418 22.17 16.69 19.33
C TYR A 418 23.63 17.03 19.62
N SER A 419 23.98 18.15 20.27
CA SER A 419 25.40 18.52 20.54
C SER A 419 25.86 18.21 21.98
N GLY A 420 24.93 17.89 22.88
CA GLY A 420 25.22 17.59 24.28
C GLY A 420 25.97 16.27 24.53
N ASP A 421 26.14 15.94 25.81
CA ASP A 421 26.73 14.67 26.24
C ASP A 421 25.72 13.52 26.04
N LEU A 422 25.77 12.91 24.85
CA LEU A 422 24.83 11.85 24.44
C LEU A 422 24.94 10.62 25.33
N ALA A 423 26.14 10.26 25.78
CA ALA A 423 26.34 9.10 26.64
C ALA A 423 25.64 9.31 27.98
N LYS A 424 25.75 10.53 28.55
CA LYS A 424 25.02 10.90 29.75
C LYS A 424 23.51 10.98 29.51
N MET A 425 23.06 11.54 28.39
CA MET A 425 21.63 11.61 28.05
C MET A 425 21.02 10.21 27.87
N GLN A 426 21.73 9.31 27.19
CA GLN A 426 21.34 7.91 27.05
C GLN A 426 21.30 7.22 28.41
N SER A 427 22.32 7.40 29.26
CA SER A 427 22.34 6.80 30.61
C SER A 427 21.16 7.27 31.48
N VAL A 428 20.77 8.55 31.39
CA VAL A 428 19.56 9.07 32.05
C VAL A 428 18.31 8.41 31.50
N LEU A 429 18.20 8.27 30.18
CA LEU A 429 17.06 7.64 29.53
C LEU A 429 16.94 6.16 29.91
N ASP A 430 18.05 5.41 29.86
CA ASP A 430 18.14 3.99 30.25
C ASP A 430 17.67 3.81 31.71
N SER A 431 18.06 4.73 32.60
CA SER A 431 17.63 4.73 34.01
C SER A 431 16.13 5.00 34.17
N VAL A 432 15.60 6.00 33.47
CA VAL A 432 14.17 6.36 33.53
C VAL A 432 13.29 5.24 32.96
N ASN A 433 13.71 4.65 31.85
CA ASN A 433 13.03 3.51 31.23
C ASN A 433 13.03 2.31 32.18
N MET A 434 14.17 2.04 32.83
CA MET A 434 14.29 0.97 33.81
C MET A 434 13.34 1.17 35.00
N ILE A 435 13.23 2.38 35.56
CA ILE A 435 12.29 2.68 36.66
C ILE A 435 10.85 2.35 36.27
N PHE A 436 10.44 2.71 35.04
CA PHE A 436 9.09 2.41 34.56
C PHE A 436 8.85 0.91 34.41
N VAL A 437 9.76 0.22 33.72
CA VAL A 437 9.65 -1.21 33.44
C VAL A 437 9.74 -2.04 34.73
N GLU A 438 10.64 -1.67 35.64
CA GLU A 438 10.80 -2.28 36.97
C GLU A 438 9.51 -2.20 37.79
N LYS A 439 8.86 -1.02 37.81
CA LYS A 439 7.56 -0.87 38.48
C LYS A 439 6.53 -1.85 37.92
N TYR A 440 6.48 -2.00 36.60
CA TYR A 440 5.56 -2.93 35.95
C TYR A 440 5.87 -4.40 36.29
N PHE A 441 7.15 -4.79 36.24
CA PHE A 441 7.59 -6.13 36.61
C PHE A 441 7.16 -6.53 38.02
N ILE A 442 7.29 -5.61 38.98
CA ILE A 442 6.92 -5.85 40.37
C ILE A 442 5.40 -5.99 40.53
N GLU A 443 4.61 -5.15 39.86
CA GLU A 443 3.15 -5.13 40.02
C GLU A 443 2.44 -6.23 39.22
N LYS A 444 2.93 -6.54 38.02
CA LYS A 444 2.18 -7.33 37.02
C LYS A 444 3.00 -8.39 36.28
N GLY A 445 4.31 -8.49 36.53
CA GLY A 445 5.20 -9.40 35.80
C GLY A 445 5.65 -8.84 34.44
N TYR A 446 6.16 -9.70 33.56
CA TYR A 446 6.71 -9.28 32.28
C TYR A 446 5.58 -8.84 31.30
N PRO A 447 5.66 -7.67 30.65
CA PRO A 447 4.68 -7.23 29.65
C PRO A 447 4.90 -7.98 28.33
N GLY A 448 4.45 -9.23 28.31
CA GLY A 448 4.56 -10.13 27.16
C GLY A 448 3.64 -9.79 25.99
N LYS A 449 3.78 -10.52 24.88
CA LYS A 449 2.97 -10.31 23.68
C LYS A 449 1.45 -10.39 23.91
N SER A 450 1.00 -11.17 24.90
CA SER A 450 -0.42 -11.22 25.28
C SER A 450 -0.95 -9.93 25.91
N VAL A 451 -0.05 -9.08 26.43
CA VAL A 451 -0.38 -7.82 27.10
C VAL A 451 -0.13 -6.61 26.20
N VAL A 452 0.93 -6.63 25.38
CA VAL A 452 1.34 -5.45 24.59
C VAL A 452 1.48 -5.70 23.10
N GLY A 453 1.21 -6.93 22.64
CA GLY A 453 1.43 -7.34 21.25
C GLY A 453 2.87 -7.77 21.02
N GLU A 454 3.10 -8.50 19.93
CA GLU A 454 4.39 -9.11 19.60
C GLU A 454 5.49 -8.06 19.41
N GLU A 455 5.23 -7.03 18.59
CA GLU A 455 6.15 -5.92 18.33
C GLU A 455 6.70 -5.26 19.60
N SER A 456 5.84 -5.02 20.59
CA SER A 456 6.21 -4.28 21.81
C SER A 456 6.72 -5.19 22.93
N SER A 457 6.57 -6.52 22.78
CA SER A 457 6.90 -7.49 23.83
C SER A 457 8.39 -7.51 24.20
N LEU A 458 9.27 -7.12 23.26
CA LEU A 458 10.72 -7.10 23.47
C LEU A 458 11.26 -5.80 24.06
N VAL A 459 10.48 -4.72 24.11
CA VAL A 459 10.96 -3.41 24.58
C VAL A 459 11.47 -3.50 26.02
N ALA A 460 10.72 -4.16 26.91
CA ALA A 460 11.12 -4.32 28.30
C ALA A 460 12.41 -5.16 28.46
N TRP A 461 12.64 -6.12 27.55
CA TRP A 461 13.88 -6.88 27.48
C TRP A 461 15.05 -6.02 27.01
N HIS A 462 14.88 -5.17 25.99
CA HIS A 462 15.93 -4.24 25.56
C HIS A 462 16.33 -3.28 26.68
N VAL A 463 15.36 -2.74 27.43
CA VAL A 463 15.63 -1.89 28.61
C VAL A 463 16.48 -2.64 29.63
N LEU A 464 16.18 -3.91 29.93
CA LEU A 464 16.99 -4.75 30.82
C LEU A 464 18.42 -4.97 30.30
N GLN A 465 18.56 -5.20 28.99
CA GLN A 465 19.86 -5.43 28.36
C GLN A 465 20.76 -4.19 28.38
N HIS A 466 20.18 -2.99 28.53
CA HIS A 466 20.90 -1.72 28.73
C HIS A 466 21.15 -1.37 30.20
N ASN A 467 20.57 -2.12 31.14
CA ASN A 467 20.76 -1.97 32.58
C ASN A 467 21.32 -3.29 33.17
N PRO A 468 22.59 -3.63 32.86
CA PRO A 468 23.16 -4.95 33.14
C PRO A 468 23.18 -5.31 34.64
N ASP A 469 23.26 -4.32 35.52
CA ASP A 469 23.17 -4.47 36.98
C ASP A 469 21.81 -5.03 37.45
N LYS A 470 20.75 -4.87 36.64
CA LYS A 470 19.40 -5.38 36.92
C LYS A 470 19.16 -6.78 36.36
N ILE A 471 20.00 -7.26 35.43
CA ILE A 471 19.84 -8.57 34.79
C ILE A 471 19.72 -9.72 35.81
N PRO A 472 20.58 -9.83 36.85
CA PRO A 472 20.50 -10.94 37.79
C PRO A 472 19.14 -11.04 38.51
N LEU A 473 18.49 -9.90 38.76
CA LEU A 473 17.22 -9.83 39.49
C LEU A 473 16.04 -10.29 38.61
N TYR A 474 16.05 -9.94 37.32
CA TYR A 474 14.92 -10.18 36.42
C TYR A 474 15.11 -11.31 35.42
N LEU A 475 16.30 -11.93 35.34
CA LEU A 475 16.53 -13.10 34.49
C LEU A 475 15.51 -14.23 34.74
N PRO A 476 15.12 -14.60 35.98
CA PRO A 476 14.08 -15.60 36.20
C PRO A 476 12.72 -15.21 35.60
N LEU A 477 12.36 -13.93 35.66
CA LEU A 477 11.11 -13.41 35.09
C LEU A 477 11.13 -13.51 33.55
N VAL A 478 12.25 -13.15 32.92
CA VAL A 478 12.44 -13.24 31.46
C VAL A 478 12.43 -14.70 31.01
N LYS A 479 13.10 -15.61 31.73
CA LYS A 479 13.05 -17.05 31.43
C LYS A 479 11.64 -17.62 31.53
N LYS A 480 10.86 -17.17 32.52
CA LYS A 480 9.44 -17.55 32.65
C LYS A 480 8.62 -17.04 31.46
N ALA A 481 8.74 -15.76 31.11
CA ALA A 481 8.03 -15.19 29.97
C ALA A 481 8.37 -15.91 28.65
N ALA A 482 9.64 -16.22 28.43
CA ALA A 482 10.08 -17.01 27.27
C ALA A 482 9.52 -18.44 27.26
N ALA A 483 9.46 -19.11 28.42
CA ALA A 483 8.87 -20.44 28.55
C ALA A 483 7.36 -20.45 28.28
N GLU A 484 6.66 -19.38 28.65
CA GLU A 484 5.23 -19.15 28.37
C GLU A 484 4.97 -18.70 26.92
N GLY A 485 6.04 -18.48 26.13
CA GLY A 485 5.95 -18.03 24.74
C GLY A 485 5.57 -16.56 24.57
N GLU A 486 5.70 -15.77 25.64
CA GLU A 486 5.38 -14.34 25.67
C GLU A 486 6.46 -13.46 25.00
N ILE A 487 7.68 -14.00 24.89
CA ILE A 487 8.82 -13.47 24.12
C ILE A 487 9.61 -14.64 23.51
N PRO A 488 10.46 -14.41 22.49
CA PRO A 488 11.34 -15.43 21.94
C PRO A 488 12.25 -16.09 22.99
N LYS A 489 12.46 -17.41 22.86
CA LYS A 489 13.38 -18.16 23.73
C LYS A 489 14.84 -17.72 23.57
N THR A 490 15.20 -17.25 22.39
CA THR A 490 16.52 -16.67 22.08
C THR A 490 16.82 -15.45 22.95
N SER A 491 15.84 -14.59 23.25
CA SER A 491 16.02 -13.42 24.12
C SER A 491 16.41 -13.80 25.54
N ALA A 492 15.78 -14.84 26.11
CA ALA A 492 16.16 -15.35 27.42
C ALA A 492 17.56 -15.99 27.40
N ALA A 493 17.89 -16.75 26.36
CA ALA A 493 19.21 -17.36 26.18
C ALA A 493 20.34 -16.32 26.08
N MET A 494 20.13 -15.24 25.30
CA MET A 494 21.09 -14.14 25.17
C MET A 494 21.33 -13.41 26.50
N MET A 495 20.26 -13.17 27.27
CA MET A 495 20.36 -12.50 28.57
C MET A 495 21.03 -13.39 29.62
N GLU A 496 20.80 -14.71 29.57
CA GLU A 496 21.46 -15.68 30.45
C GLU A 496 22.97 -15.77 30.17
N ASP A 497 23.37 -15.88 28.91
CA ASP A 497 24.79 -15.88 28.53
C ASP A 497 25.48 -14.56 28.93
N ARG A 498 24.81 -13.41 28.77
CA ARG A 498 25.30 -12.11 29.24
C ARG A 498 25.53 -12.09 30.75
N TYR A 499 24.56 -12.59 31.50
CA TYR A 499 24.69 -12.72 32.95
C TYR A 499 25.89 -13.60 33.33
N LEU A 500 26.05 -14.76 32.70
CA LEU A 500 27.16 -15.67 32.96
C LEU A 500 28.51 -15.05 32.63
N MET A 501 28.63 -14.35 31.49
CA MET A 501 29.83 -13.62 31.13
C MET A 501 30.19 -12.56 32.18
N MET A 502 29.22 -11.75 32.63
CA MET A 502 29.44 -10.74 33.67
C MET A 502 29.91 -11.34 35.01
N GLU A 503 29.43 -12.54 35.33
CA GLU A 503 29.85 -13.30 36.52
C GLU A 503 31.20 -14.02 36.34
N GLY A 504 31.87 -13.84 35.19
CA GLY A 504 33.12 -14.53 34.88
C GLY A 504 32.96 -16.04 34.71
N LYS A 505 31.78 -16.51 34.29
CA LYS A 505 31.45 -17.94 34.12
C LYS A 505 31.33 -18.30 32.64
N PRO A 506 31.54 -19.58 32.27
CA PRO A 506 31.24 -20.04 30.91
C PRO A 506 29.76 -19.83 30.56
N GLN A 507 29.49 -19.42 29.33
CA GLN A 507 28.14 -19.25 28.79
C GLN A 507 27.55 -20.57 28.27
N ILE A 508 26.26 -20.60 27.95
CA ILE A 508 25.53 -21.83 27.58
C ILE A 508 25.30 -21.90 26.06
N TYR A 509 24.93 -20.80 25.43
CA TYR A 509 24.47 -20.75 24.04
C TYR A 509 25.45 -20.09 23.07
N GLY A 510 26.50 -19.45 23.58
CA GLY A 510 27.55 -18.84 22.75
C GLY A 510 27.16 -17.48 22.17
N THR A 511 26.28 -16.73 22.83
CA THR A 511 25.74 -15.46 22.31
C THR A 511 26.59 -14.24 22.67
N GLN A 512 27.54 -14.35 23.60
CA GLN A 512 28.44 -13.25 23.96
C GLN A 512 29.84 -13.47 23.39
N GLY A 513 30.44 -12.39 22.92
CA GLY A 513 31.83 -12.35 22.47
C GLY A 513 32.53 -11.09 22.97
N MET A 514 33.85 -11.14 22.96
CA MET A 514 34.73 -10.06 23.40
C MET A 514 35.80 -9.81 22.34
N SER A 515 36.20 -8.55 22.20
CA SER A 515 37.35 -8.13 21.41
C SER A 515 38.29 -7.33 22.31
N TYR A 516 39.56 -7.68 22.28
CA TYR A 516 40.61 -6.94 22.96
C TYR A 516 41.64 -6.45 21.93
N ASP A 517 42.18 -5.26 22.17
CA ASP A 517 43.23 -4.65 21.32
C ASP A 517 44.63 -5.25 21.59
N ASP A 518 44.70 -6.43 22.19
CA ASP A 518 45.94 -7.14 22.52
C ASP A 518 45.97 -8.55 21.91
N ALA A 519 46.94 -9.35 22.33
CA ALA A 519 47.15 -10.70 21.81
C ALA A 519 45.94 -11.64 21.99
N ARG A 520 44.97 -11.31 22.84
CA ARG A 520 43.75 -12.11 23.05
C ARG A 520 42.83 -12.05 21.83
N GLY A 521 42.85 -10.95 21.08
CA GLY A 521 42.03 -10.72 19.89
C GLY A 521 40.52 -10.82 20.15
N SER A 522 39.76 -11.09 19.08
CA SER A 522 38.33 -11.37 19.16
C SER A 522 38.08 -12.84 19.48
N PHE A 523 37.12 -13.12 20.36
CA PHE A 523 36.68 -14.48 20.66
C PHE A 523 35.26 -14.53 21.19
N ILE A 524 34.59 -15.66 20.96
CA ILE A 524 33.35 -15.99 21.65
C ILE A 524 33.69 -16.38 23.08
N TRP A 525 33.00 -15.79 24.06
CA TRP A 525 33.24 -16.07 25.47
C TRP A 525 33.14 -17.59 25.75
N PRO A 526 33.99 -18.17 26.63
CA PRO A 526 34.03 -19.61 26.86
C PRO A 526 32.65 -20.23 27.06
N ILE A 527 32.36 -21.33 26.35
CA ILE A 527 31.09 -22.04 26.40
C ILE A 527 31.27 -23.27 27.29
N ALA A 528 30.35 -23.51 28.22
CA ALA A 528 30.44 -24.60 29.20
C ALA A 528 30.61 -25.98 28.54
N ASP A 529 29.95 -26.19 27.40
CA ASP A 529 30.06 -27.40 26.57
C ASP A 529 29.98 -26.98 25.09
N ALA A 530 31.13 -26.71 24.48
CA ALA A 530 31.17 -26.26 23.10
C ALA A 530 30.74 -27.35 22.10
N GLU A 531 30.87 -28.64 22.43
CA GLU A 531 30.59 -29.74 21.49
C GLU A 531 29.10 -29.84 21.17
N THR A 532 28.24 -29.61 22.17
CA THR A 532 26.77 -29.72 22.02
C THR A 532 26.07 -28.37 21.90
N VAL A 533 26.82 -27.27 21.71
CA VAL A 533 26.26 -25.91 21.69
C VAL A 533 25.25 -25.72 20.55
N ASN A 534 25.51 -26.27 19.37
CA ASN A 534 24.64 -26.09 18.20
C ASN A 534 23.28 -26.76 18.38
N GLU A 535 23.21 -27.87 19.11
CA GLU A 535 21.94 -28.50 19.49
C GLU A 535 21.16 -27.62 20.47
N ARG A 536 21.83 -27.05 21.48
CA ARG A 536 21.20 -26.12 22.43
C ARG A 536 20.71 -24.84 21.74
N ARG A 537 21.49 -24.29 20.82
CA ARG A 537 21.13 -23.12 20.00
C ARG A 537 19.86 -23.39 19.20
N LYS A 538 19.82 -24.51 18.47
CA LYS A 538 18.62 -24.92 17.72
C LYS A 538 17.41 -25.08 18.62
N ASN A 539 17.55 -25.74 19.78
CA ASN A 539 16.45 -25.93 20.73
C ASN A 539 15.96 -24.62 21.37
N ALA A 540 16.83 -23.61 21.49
CA ALA A 540 16.49 -22.27 21.95
C ALA A 540 15.91 -21.37 20.84
N GLY A 541 15.89 -21.83 19.58
CA GLY A 541 15.32 -21.10 18.45
C GLY A 541 16.32 -20.22 17.68
N PHE A 542 17.63 -20.44 17.83
CA PHE A 542 18.61 -19.81 16.95
C PHE A 542 18.68 -20.57 15.62
N GLU A 543 18.66 -19.84 14.51
CA GLU A 543 18.69 -20.41 13.15
C GLU A 543 20.11 -20.83 12.74
N GLU A 544 21.11 -20.14 13.27
CA GLU A 544 22.50 -20.28 12.86
C GLU A 544 23.34 -21.05 13.89
N PRO A 545 24.25 -21.92 13.42
CA PRO A 545 25.25 -22.54 14.28
C PRO A 545 26.28 -21.50 14.76
N ILE A 546 27.02 -21.83 15.83
CA ILE A 546 27.96 -20.92 16.49
C ILE A 546 29.06 -20.41 15.55
N GLU A 547 29.47 -21.22 14.59
CA GLU A 547 30.50 -20.90 13.61
C GLU A 547 30.06 -19.79 12.66
N VAL A 548 28.79 -19.79 12.25
CA VAL A 548 28.20 -18.74 11.39
C VAL A 548 27.96 -17.48 12.22
N TYR A 549 27.42 -17.64 13.44
CA TYR A 549 27.18 -16.52 14.34
C TYR A 549 28.47 -15.77 14.71
N ALA A 550 29.57 -16.48 14.92
CA ALA A 550 30.86 -15.87 15.23
C ALA A 550 31.39 -15.00 14.07
N LYS A 551 31.12 -15.39 12.82
CA LYS A 551 31.44 -14.58 11.63
C LYS A 551 30.58 -13.33 11.54
N ILE A 552 29.30 -13.42 11.87
CA ILE A 552 28.42 -12.25 11.93
C ILE A 552 28.93 -11.26 12.97
N LEU A 553 29.44 -11.75 14.10
CA LEU A 553 29.91 -10.88 15.18
C LEU A 553 31.29 -10.25 14.90
N PHE A 554 32.21 -10.96 14.25
CA PHE A 554 33.62 -10.55 14.13
C PHE A 554 34.13 -10.40 12.69
N GLY A 555 33.32 -10.68 11.68
CA GLY A 555 33.65 -10.63 10.26
C GLY A 555 33.76 -12.02 9.60
N GLU A 556 33.61 -12.07 8.27
CA GLU A 556 33.57 -13.30 7.46
C GLU A 556 34.81 -14.20 7.59
N ASP A 557 35.97 -13.58 7.82
CA ASP A 557 37.26 -14.26 7.98
C ASP A 557 37.46 -14.87 9.38
N PHE A 558 36.52 -14.63 10.31
CA PHE A 558 36.62 -15.14 11.66
C PHE A 558 36.41 -16.67 11.69
N ILE A 559 37.32 -17.38 12.36
CA ILE A 559 37.22 -18.82 12.59
C ILE A 559 36.91 -19.02 14.08
N TYR A 560 35.76 -19.63 14.35
CA TYR A 560 35.39 -19.99 15.71
C TYR A 560 36.27 -21.12 16.23
N GLU A 561 36.98 -20.84 17.34
CA GLU A 561 37.70 -21.84 18.12
C GLU A 561 37.22 -21.79 19.57
N PRO A 562 36.81 -22.94 20.16
CA PRO A 562 36.34 -22.97 21.54
C PRO A 562 37.50 -22.66 22.51
N ARG A 563 37.28 -21.69 23.40
CA ARG A 563 38.22 -21.32 24.46
C ARG A 563 37.70 -21.72 25.83
N THR A 564 38.61 -22.02 26.76
CA THR A 564 38.31 -22.23 28.17
C THR A 564 38.46 -20.93 28.98
N MET A 565 37.86 -20.89 30.16
CA MET A 565 38.03 -19.75 31.09
C MET A 565 39.49 -19.52 31.49
N GLU A 566 40.30 -20.57 31.57
CA GLU A 566 41.73 -20.45 31.88
C GLU A 566 42.50 -19.77 30.74
N GLN A 567 42.22 -20.15 29.49
CA GLN A 567 42.90 -19.60 28.31
C GLN A 567 42.66 -18.09 28.14
N ILE A 568 41.49 -17.59 28.54
CA ILE A 568 41.16 -16.17 28.43
C ILE A 568 41.63 -15.33 29.63
N ASN A 569 41.93 -15.98 30.77
CA ASN A 569 42.36 -15.34 32.01
C ASN A 569 43.89 -15.41 32.25
N GLN A 570 44.63 -16.23 31.51
CA GLN A 570 46.08 -16.47 31.69
C GLN A 570 47.01 -15.59 30.83
N GLN A 571 46.53 -14.49 30.23
CA GLN A 571 47.38 -13.60 29.42
C GLN A 571 47.19 -12.13 29.73
#